data_AF-A0A534T951-F1
#
_entry.id   AF-A0A534T951-F1
#
_cell.length_a   1.000
_cell.length_b   1.000
_cell.length_c   1.000
_cell.angle_alpha   90.00
_cell.angle_beta   90.00
_cell.angle_gamma   90.00
#
_symmetry.space_group_name_H-M   'P 1'
#
loop_
_entity.id
_entity.type
_entity.pdbx_description
1 polymer ?
#
loop_
_entity_poly.entity_id
_entity_poly.type
_entity_poly.pdbx_seq_one_letter_code
_entity_poly.pdbx_strand_id
1 'polypeptide(L)'
;MDLADLIDATKLPDARGATKNDAQFQAARIPKFDNPLGVTEGEILSTVGWLHVVAAEADGDYHIQISPTHDDDQGTDFLIVEVPTPETRFVADASLHAPLEAVRSLIRERMLQGREPSMRGSVLTRPACIDVAGQLFYDDAHVGDQPRGKRGMKAATLWELHPVTHIAFSRGCT
;
A
#
# COMPACT_ATOMS: atom_id res chain seq x y z
N MET A 1 3.34 2.99 -13.22
CA MET A 1 4.31 1.92 -12.94
C MET A 1 3.59 0.59 -13.10
N ASP A 2 4.28 -0.43 -13.57
CA ASP A 2 3.73 -1.80 -13.53
C ASP A 2 3.80 -2.30 -12.07
N LEU A 3 2.75 -2.97 -11.59
CA LEU A 3 2.73 -3.53 -10.24
C LEU A 3 3.79 -4.62 -10.07
N ALA A 4 3.97 -5.48 -11.06
CA ALA A 4 4.96 -6.55 -11.03
C ALA A 4 6.37 -5.98 -10.86
N ASP A 5 6.62 -4.78 -11.39
CA ASP A 5 7.91 -4.11 -11.28
C ASP A 5 8.17 -3.55 -9.88
N LEU A 6 7.14 -3.06 -9.19
CA LEU A 6 7.27 -2.52 -7.83
C LEU A 6 7.52 -3.62 -6.78
N ILE A 7 7.06 -4.84 -7.05
CA ILE A 7 7.22 -6.00 -6.15
C ILE A 7 8.41 -6.88 -6.52
N ASP A 8 9.09 -6.60 -7.62
CA ASP A 8 10.29 -7.32 -8.06
C ASP A 8 11.54 -6.75 -7.38
N ALA A 9 12.09 -7.51 -6.42
CA ALA A 9 13.28 -7.14 -5.67
C ALA A 9 14.54 -6.95 -6.54
N THR A 10 14.55 -7.44 -7.79
CA THR A 10 15.64 -7.16 -8.73
C THR A 10 15.53 -5.78 -9.36
N LYS A 11 14.32 -5.20 -9.41
CA LYS A 11 14.01 -3.88 -9.99
C LYS A 11 13.93 -2.79 -8.94
N LEU A 12 13.35 -3.10 -7.78
CA LEU A 12 13.29 -2.21 -6.63
C LEU A 12 13.72 -2.98 -5.37
N PRO A 13 15.04 -3.09 -5.13
CA PRO A 13 15.54 -3.79 -3.96
C PRO A 13 15.25 -3.00 -2.68
N ASP A 14 15.31 -3.69 -1.54
CA ASP A 14 15.24 -3.06 -0.22
C ASP A 14 16.30 -1.96 -0.05
N ALA A 15 15.93 -0.92 0.70
CA ALA A 15 16.80 0.20 0.99
C ALA A 15 18.08 -0.26 1.70
N ARG A 16 19.23 -0.05 1.07
CA ARG A 16 20.52 -0.50 1.62
C ARG A 16 20.83 0.24 2.92
N GLY A 17 21.09 -0.53 3.97
CA GLY A 17 21.52 -0.01 5.26
C GLY A 17 20.39 0.50 6.16
N ALA A 18 19.13 0.47 5.70
CA ALA A 18 17.99 0.71 6.57
C ALA A 18 17.87 -0.43 7.59
N THR A 19 17.67 -0.07 8.86
CA THR A 19 17.47 -1.00 9.97
C THR A 19 16.05 -0.89 10.51
N LYS A 20 15.64 -1.86 11.32
CA LYS A 20 14.27 -1.87 11.87
C LYS A 20 14.03 -0.66 12.77
N ASN A 21 13.02 0.15 12.46
CA ASN A 21 12.71 1.41 13.17
C ASN A 21 13.93 2.34 13.26
N ASP A 22 14.59 2.59 12.12
CA ASP A 22 15.75 3.44 12.08
C ASP A 22 15.34 4.86 12.46
N ALA A 23 15.89 5.37 13.57
CA ALA A 23 15.57 6.70 14.08
C ALA A 23 15.85 7.81 13.05
N GLN A 24 16.77 7.58 12.10
CA GLN A 24 17.04 8.52 11.03
C GLN A 24 15.83 8.68 10.09
N PHE A 25 15.14 7.57 9.78
CA PHE A 25 14.07 7.54 8.78
C PHE A 25 12.68 7.85 9.35
N GLN A 26 12.58 8.02 10.67
CA GLN A 26 11.35 8.53 11.32
C GLN A 26 11.06 10.00 10.97
N ALA A 27 12.07 10.76 10.53
CA ALA A 27 11.93 12.18 10.18
C ALA A 27 12.54 12.54 8.82
N ALA A 28 13.08 11.56 8.10
CA ALA A 28 13.72 11.75 6.81
C ALA A 28 13.42 10.58 5.88
N ARG A 29 13.45 10.83 4.58
CA ARG A 29 13.32 9.77 3.58
C ARG A 29 14.60 8.95 3.47
N ILE A 30 14.47 7.67 3.13
CA ILE A 30 15.48 6.83 2.54
C ILE A 30 16.22 7.62 1.45
N PRO A 31 17.54 7.80 1.58
CA PRO A 31 18.34 8.48 0.59
C PRO A 31 18.21 7.79 -0.76
N LYS A 32 18.22 8.59 -1.83
CA LYS A 32 18.28 8.05 -3.19
C LYS A 32 19.40 7.02 -3.32
N PHE A 33 19.06 5.86 -3.88
CA PHE A 33 20.00 4.80 -4.24
C PHE A 33 19.70 4.32 -5.66
N ASP A 34 20.69 3.70 -6.29
CA ASP A 34 20.54 3.16 -7.64
C ASP A 34 19.60 1.95 -7.64
N ASN A 35 18.53 2.02 -8.43
CA ASN A 35 17.60 0.93 -8.71
C ASN A 35 17.16 0.96 -10.19
N PRO A 36 16.89 -0.19 -10.82
CA PRO A 36 16.45 -0.25 -12.22
C PRO A 36 15.21 0.59 -12.58
N LEU A 37 14.32 0.87 -11.62
CA LEU A 37 13.13 1.70 -11.88
C LEU A 37 13.45 3.21 -11.89
N GLY A 38 14.60 3.62 -11.36
CA GLY A 38 15.00 5.02 -11.27
C GLY A 38 14.16 5.86 -10.32
N VAL A 39 13.38 5.23 -9.43
CA VAL A 39 12.47 5.91 -8.49
C VAL A 39 13.14 6.18 -7.14
N THR A 40 12.57 7.10 -6.37
CA THR A 40 13.02 7.45 -5.02
C THR A 40 11.85 7.54 -4.04
N GLU A 41 12.13 7.30 -2.76
CA GLU A 41 11.11 7.46 -1.72
C GLU A 41 10.54 8.89 -1.73
N GLY A 42 9.23 9.00 -1.57
CA GLY A 42 8.51 10.25 -1.61
C GLY A 42 7.93 10.61 -2.98
N GLU A 43 8.32 9.92 -4.06
CA GLU A 43 7.71 10.08 -5.37
C GLU A 43 6.27 9.61 -5.39
N ILE A 44 5.41 10.33 -6.12
CA ILE A 44 4.02 9.90 -6.35
C ILE A 44 4.01 8.94 -7.52
N LEU A 45 3.65 7.68 -7.24
CA LEU A 45 3.55 6.63 -8.24
C LEU A 45 2.09 6.22 -8.39
N SER A 46 1.72 5.80 -9.60
CA SER A 46 0.47 5.09 -9.87
C SER A 46 0.74 3.69 -10.37
N THR A 47 -0.13 2.74 -10.03
CA THR A 47 -0.11 1.37 -10.54
C THR A 47 -1.52 0.80 -10.61
N VAL A 48 -1.66 -0.32 -11.30
CA VAL A 48 -2.93 -1.05 -11.44
C VAL A 48 -2.76 -2.45 -10.86
N GLY A 49 -3.76 -2.91 -10.10
CA GLY A 49 -3.74 -4.22 -9.49
C GLY A 49 -5.11 -4.70 -9.03
N TRP A 50 -5.20 -5.98 -8.71
CA TRP A 50 -6.37 -6.57 -8.07
C TRP A 50 -6.30 -6.34 -6.57
N LEU A 51 -7.29 -5.63 -6.02
CA LEU A 51 -7.44 -5.46 -4.57
C LEU A 51 -8.12 -6.68 -3.97
N HIS A 52 -7.49 -7.29 -2.98
CA HIS A 52 -7.97 -8.52 -2.34
C HIS A 52 -8.45 -8.33 -0.90
N VAL A 53 -7.68 -7.56 -0.12
CA VAL A 53 -7.93 -7.38 1.32
C VAL A 53 -7.82 -5.92 1.69
N VAL A 54 -8.73 -5.50 2.57
CA VAL A 54 -8.63 -4.24 3.31
C VAL A 54 -8.67 -4.55 4.80
N ALA A 55 -7.72 -4.06 5.58
CA ALA A 55 -7.71 -4.17 7.04
C ALA A 55 -7.69 -2.77 7.67
N ALA A 56 -8.37 -2.60 8.81
CA ALA A 56 -8.18 -1.42 9.64
C ALA A 56 -6.98 -1.63 10.58
N GLU A 57 -6.14 -0.62 10.74
CA GLU A 57 -5.00 -0.66 11.64
C GLU A 57 -5.16 0.32 12.82
N ALA A 58 -4.37 0.11 13.88
CA ALA A 58 -4.54 0.84 15.14
C ALA A 58 -4.05 2.30 15.04
N ASP A 59 -3.16 2.57 14.10
CA ASP A 59 -2.70 3.87 13.61
C ASP A 59 -3.73 4.57 12.69
N GLY A 60 -4.90 3.98 12.47
CA GLY A 60 -5.98 4.59 11.70
C GLY A 60 -5.91 4.34 10.20
N ASP A 61 -4.91 3.59 9.73
CA ASP A 61 -4.74 3.32 8.31
C ASP A 61 -5.67 2.20 7.85
N TYR A 62 -6.06 2.28 6.57
CA TYR A 62 -6.51 1.11 5.84
C TYR A 62 -5.30 0.48 5.18
N HIS A 63 -4.91 -0.69 5.67
CA HIS A 63 -3.89 -1.54 5.08
C HIS A 63 -4.51 -2.39 3.98
N ILE A 64 -4.09 -2.17 2.75
CA ILE A 64 -4.70 -2.76 1.55
C ILE A 64 -3.66 -3.60 0.83
N GLN A 65 -4.05 -4.81 0.43
CA GLN A 65 -3.19 -5.73 -0.32
C GLN A 65 -3.69 -5.86 -1.74
N ILE A 66 -2.83 -5.48 -2.69
CA ILE A 66 -3.09 -5.60 -4.12
C ILE A 66 -2.08 -6.55 -4.77
N SER A 67 -2.48 -7.32 -5.78
CA SER A 67 -1.57 -8.18 -6.53
C SER A 67 -1.82 -8.10 -8.04
N PRO A 68 -0.86 -8.57 -8.88
CA PRO A 68 -1.06 -8.68 -10.32
C PRO A 68 -2.12 -9.71 -10.70
N THR A 69 -2.44 -10.65 -9.80
CA THR A 69 -3.27 -11.83 -10.07
C THR A 69 -4.68 -11.69 -9.50
N HIS A 70 -5.71 -12.01 -10.30
CA HIS A 70 -7.10 -11.94 -9.86
C HIS A 70 -7.43 -12.98 -8.78
N ASP A 71 -6.99 -14.22 -8.96
CA ASP A 71 -7.36 -15.36 -8.09
C ASP A 71 -6.19 -15.77 -7.20
N ASP A 72 -5.82 -14.89 -6.27
CA ASP A 72 -4.75 -15.16 -5.32
C ASP A 72 -5.18 -14.85 -3.90
N ASP A 73 -5.43 -15.88 -3.10
CA ASP A 73 -5.81 -15.75 -1.70
C ASP A 73 -4.76 -16.27 -0.70
N GLN A 74 -3.57 -16.65 -1.17
CA GLN A 74 -2.48 -17.23 -0.36
C GLN A 74 -1.05 -16.93 -0.87
N GLY A 75 -0.88 -16.01 -1.81
CA GLY A 75 0.37 -15.73 -2.50
C GLY A 75 1.35 -14.83 -1.75
N THR A 76 2.45 -14.51 -2.42
CA THR A 76 3.57 -13.73 -1.88
C THR A 76 3.94 -12.52 -2.74
N ASP A 77 3.14 -12.24 -3.76
CA ASP A 77 3.31 -11.21 -4.78
C ASP A 77 2.36 -10.02 -4.55
N PHE A 78 2.13 -9.69 -3.29
CA PHE A 78 1.31 -8.53 -2.93
C PHE A 78 2.17 -7.28 -2.76
N LEU A 79 1.61 -6.14 -3.17
CA LEU A 79 2.03 -4.82 -2.71
C LEU A 79 1.05 -4.38 -1.62
N ILE A 80 1.60 -3.82 -0.55
CA ILE A 80 0.80 -3.12 0.46
C ILE A 80 0.69 -1.65 0.06
N VAL A 81 -0.53 -1.15 0.12
CA VAL A 81 -0.84 0.26 -0.09
C VAL A 81 -1.73 0.73 1.05
N GLU A 82 -1.51 1.93 1.56
CA GLU A 82 -2.15 2.37 2.79
C GLU A 82 -2.88 3.71 2.62
N VAL A 83 -4.09 3.76 3.16
CA VAL A 83 -4.95 4.96 3.12
C VAL A 83 -5.22 5.43 4.55
N PRO A 84 -4.56 6.52 5.00
CA PRO A 84 -4.82 7.07 6.32
C PRO A 84 -6.23 7.55 6.53
N THR A 85 -6.66 7.53 7.80
CA THR A 85 -7.82 8.30 8.22
C THR A 85 -7.55 9.80 8.03
N PRO A 86 -8.55 10.60 7.57
CA PRO A 86 -8.39 12.04 7.41
C PRO A 86 -8.35 12.80 8.75
N GLU A 87 -8.41 12.12 9.90
CA GLU A 87 -8.30 12.77 11.20
C GLU A 87 -6.96 13.51 11.36
N THR A 88 -7.01 14.76 11.82
CA THR A 88 -5.83 15.64 11.93
C THR A 88 -4.71 15.09 12.81
N ARG A 89 -5.04 14.20 13.77
CA ARG A 89 -4.06 13.56 14.63
C ARG A 89 -3.13 12.58 13.90
N PHE A 90 -3.55 12.10 12.72
CA PHE A 90 -2.75 11.23 11.85
C PHE A 90 -2.26 11.97 10.61
N VAL A 91 -3.11 12.82 10.02
CA VAL A 91 -2.76 13.60 8.83
C VAL A 91 -2.88 15.09 9.14
N ALA A 92 -1.73 15.72 9.42
CA ALA A 92 -1.68 17.14 9.74
C ALA A 92 -2.07 18.06 8.56
N ASP A 93 -1.77 17.64 7.33
CA ASP A 93 -2.11 18.40 6.13
C ASP A 93 -3.60 18.25 5.77
N ALA A 94 -4.38 19.29 6.09
CA ALA A 94 -5.82 19.33 5.83
C ALA A 94 -6.20 19.26 4.35
N SER A 95 -5.27 19.58 3.43
CA SER A 95 -5.53 19.46 1.99
C SER A 95 -5.72 18.00 1.54
N LEU A 96 -5.20 17.04 2.32
CA LEU A 96 -5.32 15.61 2.05
C LEU A 96 -6.61 14.99 2.59
N HIS A 97 -7.33 15.67 3.49
CA HIS A 97 -8.49 15.08 4.18
C HIS A 97 -9.60 14.68 3.22
N ALA A 98 -9.96 15.55 2.27
CA ALA A 98 -11.02 15.25 1.30
C ALA A 98 -10.62 14.11 0.34
N PRO A 99 -9.40 14.08 -0.26
CA PRO A 99 -8.94 12.92 -1.03
C PRO A 99 -8.96 11.60 -0.25
N LEU A 100 -8.45 11.60 0.99
CA LEU A 100 -8.42 10.39 1.83
C LEU A 100 -9.83 9.89 2.15
N GLU A 101 -10.74 10.78 2.54
CA GLU A 101 -12.14 10.40 2.81
C GLU A 101 -12.85 9.89 1.56
N ALA A 102 -12.55 10.44 0.38
CA ALA A 102 -13.10 9.97 -0.89
C ALA A 102 -12.65 8.53 -1.20
N VAL A 103 -11.36 8.23 -1.01
CA VAL A 103 -10.82 6.88 -1.17
C VAL A 103 -11.45 5.91 -0.17
N ARG A 104 -11.48 6.27 1.12
CA ARG A 104 -12.06 5.42 2.18
C ARG A 104 -13.56 5.18 1.96
N SER A 105 -14.31 6.21 1.56
CA SER A 105 -15.73 6.09 1.22
C SER A 105 -15.95 5.16 0.05
N LEU A 106 -15.16 5.28 -1.03
CA LEU A 106 -15.22 4.38 -2.18
C LEU A 106 -15.03 2.91 -1.73
N ILE A 107 -14.01 2.64 -0.93
CA ILE A 107 -13.72 1.30 -0.42
C ILE A 107 -14.91 0.78 0.39
N ARG A 108 -15.35 1.54 1.40
CA ARG A 108 -16.45 1.10 2.27
C ARG A 108 -17.70 0.83 1.47
N GLU A 109 -18.15 1.79 0.66
CA GLU A 109 -19.43 1.73 -0.02
C GLU A 109 -19.44 0.72 -1.17
N ARG A 110 -18.35 0.64 -1.93
CA ARG A 110 -18.32 -0.13 -3.18
C ARG A 110 -17.67 -1.50 -3.07
N MET A 111 -16.82 -1.70 -2.06
CA MET A 111 -16.05 -2.94 -1.89
C MET A 111 -16.45 -3.68 -0.60
N LEU A 112 -16.78 -2.95 0.47
CA LEU A 112 -17.10 -3.51 1.79
C LEU A 112 -18.58 -3.38 2.18
N GLN A 113 -19.46 -3.08 1.23
CA GLN A 113 -20.93 -3.04 1.45
C GLN A 113 -21.35 -2.07 2.57
N GLY A 114 -20.69 -0.92 2.64
CA GLY A 114 -20.94 0.14 3.63
C GLY A 114 -20.36 -0.14 5.02
N ARG A 115 -19.46 -1.12 5.16
CA ARG A 115 -18.85 -1.49 6.45
C ARG A 115 -17.40 -1.05 6.53
N GLU A 116 -16.95 -0.77 7.75
CA GLU A 116 -15.52 -0.65 8.07
C GLU A 116 -14.81 -2.00 7.88
N PRO A 117 -13.54 -2.01 7.43
CA PRO A 117 -12.75 -3.22 7.38
C PRO A 117 -12.43 -3.73 8.79
N SER A 118 -12.30 -5.06 8.94
CA SER A 118 -11.88 -5.65 10.21
C SER A 118 -10.36 -5.52 10.40
N MET A 119 -9.90 -5.47 11.66
CA MET A 119 -8.46 -5.47 11.95
C MET A 119 -7.73 -6.74 11.50
N ARG A 120 -8.46 -7.85 11.33
CA ARG A 120 -7.90 -9.12 10.84
C ARG A 120 -7.78 -9.17 9.30
N GLY A 121 -8.29 -8.16 8.60
CA GLY A 121 -8.45 -8.14 7.16
C GLY A 121 -9.83 -8.61 6.71
N SER A 122 -10.55 -7.74 6.01
CA SER A 122 -11.76 -8.04 5.25
C SER A 122 -11.38 -8.46 3.84
N VAL A 123 -11.53 -9.75 3.54
CA VAL A 123 -11.32 -10.30 2.20
C VAL A 123 -12.51 -9.93 1.32
N LEU A 124 -12.24 -9.36 0.15
CA LEU A 124 -13.28 -9.09 -0.83
C LEU A 124 -13.81 -10.41 -1.41
N THR A 125 -15.13 -10.53 -1.54
CA THR A 125 -15.75 -11.72 -2.16
C THR A 125 -15.34 -11.89 -3.62
N ARG A 126 -15.03 -10.78 -4.31
CA ARG A 126 -14.44 -10.75 -5.65
C ARG A 126 -13.39 -9.64 -5.65
N PRO A 127 -12.12 -9.95 -5.95
CA PRO A 127 -11.09 -8.92 -6.06
C PRO A 127 -11.49 -7.82 -7.05
N ALA A 128 -11.13 -6.59 -6.73
CA ALA A 128 -11.50 -5.42 -7.52
C ALA A 128 -10.30 -4.92 -8.30
N CYS A 129 -10.41 -4.82 -9.63
CA CYS A 129 -9.37 -4.17 -10.42
C CYS A 129 -9.38 -2.67 -10.14
N ILE A 130 -8.26 -2.14 -9.66
CA ILE A 130 -8.13 -0.73 -9.30
C ILE A 130 -6.88 -0.10 -9.91
N ASP A 131 -6.99 1.18 -10.24
CA ASP A 131 -5.88 2.11 -10.35
C ASP A 131 -5.68 2.74 -8.97
N VAL A 132 -4.45 2.77 -8.50
CA VAL A 132 -4.07 3.35 -7.21
C VAL A 132 -2.91 4.31 -7.43
N ALA A 133 -2.95 5.47 -6.76
CA ALA A 133 -1.82 6.38 -6.69
C ALA A 133 -1.54 6.84 -5.26
N GLY A 134 -0.26 6.82 -4.90
CA GLY A 134 0.23 7.17 -3.58
C GLY A 134 1.72 7.50 -3.60
N GLN A 135 2.21 7.93 -2.46
CA GLN A 135 3.62 8.22 -2.27
C GLN A 135 4.39 6.92 -2.03
N LEU A 136 5.47 6.69 -2.76
CA LEU A 136 6.39 5.58 -2.49
C LEU A 136 7.01 5.77 -1.10
N PHE A 137 6.90 4.76 -0.25
CA PHE A 137 7.36 4.74 1.14
C PHE A 137 8.11 3.44 1.43
N TYR A 138 9.18 3.49 2.22
CA TYR A 138 9.89 2.32 2.70
C TYR A 138 9.54 2.05 4.15
N ASP A 139 8.84 0.94 4.39
CA ASP A 139 8.33 0.56 5.69
C ASP A 139 9.43 -0.11 6.55
N ASP A 140 10.32 0.73 7.08
CA ASP A 140 11.48 0.29 7.86
C ASP A 140 11.10 -0.39 9.18
N ALA A 141 9.90 -0.11 9.70
CA ALA A 141 9.35 -0.74 10.90
C ALA A 141 9.24 -2.27 10.75
N HIS A 142 9.18 -2.77 9.52
CA HIS A 142 9.06 -4.18 9.18
C HIS A 142 10.35 -4.83 8.65
N VAL A 143 11.50 -4.15 8.72
CA VAL A 143 12.80 -4.76 8.39
C VAL A 143 13.05 -5.97 9.30
N GLY A 144 13.20 -7.15 8.68
CA GLY A 144 13.41 -8.43 9.37
C GLY A 144 12.12 -9.18 9.75
N ASP A 145 10.93 -8.62 9.48
CA ASP A 145 9.64 -9.23 9.85
C ASP A 145 8.96 -10.00 8.69
N GLN A 146 9.67 -10.27 7.59
CA GLN A 146 9.09 -10.93 6.42
C GLN A 146 8.80 -12.43 6.66
N PRO A 147 7.70 -12.97 6.08
CA PRO A 147 6.72 -12.27 5.23
C PRO A 147 5.59 -11.59 6.03
N ARG A 148 5.30 -10.34 5.67
CA ARG A 148 4.24 -9.50 6.25
C ARG A 148 2.97 -9.52 5.40
N GLY A 149 1.84 -9.13 5.97
CA GLY A 149 0.53 -9.11 5.32
C GLY A 149 -0.57 -9.72 6.17
N LYS A 150 -1.79 -9.76 5.63
CA LYS A 150 -3.01 -10.23 6.28
C LYS A 150 -3.60 -11.40 5.50
N ARG A 151 -4.30 -12.28 6.22
CA ARG A 151 -5.12 -13.35 5.65
C ARG A 151 -4.36 -14.37 4.77
N GLY A 152 -3.03 -14.43 4.87
CA GLY A 152 -2.19 -15.38 4.11
C GLY A 152 -1.62 -14.82 2.81
N MET A 153 -2.13 -13.68 2.35
CA MET A 153 -1.60 -12.88 1.26
C MET A 153 -0.43 -12.05 1.78
N LYS A 154 0.76 -12.30 1.26
CA LYS A 154 2.01 -11.75 1.81
C LYS A 154 2.62 -10.73 0.86
N ALA A 155 3.10 -9.63 1.42
CA ALA A 155 3.81 -8.63 0.64
C ALA A 155 5.18 -9.14 0.19
N ALA A 156 5.53 -8.85 -1.06
CA ALA A 156 6.79 -9.25 -1.67
C ALA A 156 7.97 -8.34 -1.29
N THR A 157 7.66 -7.14 -0.78
CA THR A 157 8.61 -6.04 -0.61
C THR A 157 8.27 -5.22 0.64
N LEU A 158 9.24 -4.46 1.16
CA LEU A 158 9.04 -3.44 2.20
C LEU A 158 8.67 -2.07 1.60
N TRP A 159 8.74 -1.93 0.28
CA TRP A 159 8.24 -0.75 -0.41
C TRP A 159 6.71 -0.77 -0.47
N GLU A 160 6.10 0.39 -0.25
CA GLU A 160 4.66 0.59 -0.18
C GLU A 160 4.24 1.86 -0.91
N LEU A 161 2.93 2.01 -1.13
CA LEU A 161 2.35 3.31 -1.44
C LEU A 161 1.60 3.83 -0.21
N HIS A 162 2.12 4.87 0.44
CA HIS A 162 1.55 5.47 1.63
C HIS A 162 1.99 6.96 1.77
N PRO A 163 1.06 7.93 1.88
CA PRO A 163 -0.39 7.80 1.73
C PRO A 163 -0.84 7.58 0.29
N VAL A 164 -1.81 6.70 0.12
CA VAL A 164 -2.65 6.63 -1.09
C VAL A 164 -3.72 7.71 -1.02
N THR A 165 -3.77 8.54 -2.06
CA THR A 165 -4.74 9.64 -2.19
C THR A 165 -5.67 9.47 -3.39
N HIS A 166 -5.46 8.42 -4.19
CA HIS A 166 -6.30 8.09 -5.33
C HIS A 166 -6.52 6.58 -5.41
N ILE A 167 -7.79 6.17 -5.52
CA ILE A 167 -8.21 4.84 -5.98
C ILE A 167 -9.39 5.01 -6.91
N ALA A 168 -9.36 4.31 -8.04
CA ALA A 168 -10.49 4.21 -8.96
C ALA A 168 -10.61 2.78 -9.51
N PHE A 169 -11.82 2.36 -9.87
CA PHE A 169 -11.97 1.10 -10.61
C PHE A 169 -11.29 1.21 -11.97
N SER A 170 -10.53 0.19 -12.33
CA SER A 170 -9.77 0.12 -13.57
C SER A 170 -10.25 -1.03 -14.45
N ARG A 171 -9.87 -0.94 -15.73
CA ARG A 171 -9.94 -2.05 -16.71
C ARG A 171 -8.56 -2.53 -17.13
N GLY A 172 -7.51 -2.02 -16.47
CA GLY A 172 -6.12 -2.25 -16.85
C GLY A 172 -5.48 -3.49 -16.22
N CYS A 173 -6.19 -4.21 -15.35
CA CYS A 173 -5.70 -5.48 -14.84
C CYS A 173 -5.77 -6.53 -15.94
N THR A 174 -4.70 -7.31 -16.08
CA THR A 174 -4.57 -8.40 -17.06
C THR A 174 -4.91 -9.75 -16.47
#